data_AF-A0A6A6DP62-F1
#
_entry.id   AF-A0A6A6DP62-F1
#
_cell.length_a   1.000
_cell.length_b   1.000
_cell.length_c   1.000
_cell.angle_alpha   90.00
_cell.angle_beta   90.00
_cell.angle_gamma   90.00
#
_symmetry.space_group_name_H-M   'P 1'
#
loop_
_entity.id
_entity.type
_entity.pdbx_description
1 polymer ?
#
loop_
_entity_poly.entity_id
_entity_poly.type
_entity_poly.pdbx_seq_one_letter_code
_entity_poly.pdbx_strand_id
1 'polypeptide(L)' 'FRAALRLFFITVNGYMGLGPRNAREGDLICCFYGGPMLYVLRRTEDAEESYRIIGDCYVHGLMNGESLKWDVPRQHFRIV' A
#
# COMPACT_ATOMS: atom_id res chain seq x y z
N PHE A 1 -17.81 -4.00 7.23
CA PHE A 1 -17.04 -5.11 6.63
C PHE A 1 -17.70 -5.54 5.32
N ARG A 2 -17.31 -4.94 4.19
CA ARG A 2 -17.69 -5.47 2.87
C ARG A 2 -16.70 -6.58 2.54
N ALA A 3 -17.18 -7.82 2.45
CA ALA A 3 -16.38 -8.96 2.00
C ALA A 3 -16.09 -8.83 0.49
N ALA A 4 -15.33 -7.81 0.10
CA ALA A 4 -14.62 -7.84 -1.16
C ALA A 4 -13.51 -8.88 -0.99
N LEU A 5 -13.50 -9.90 -1.83
CA LEU A 5 -12.48 -10.95 -1.83
C LEU A 5 -11.08 -10.30 -1.79
N ARG A 6 -10.31 -10.60 -0.76
CA ARG A 6 -8.96 -10.08 -0.58
C ARG A 6 -7.97 -10.98 -1.31
N LEU A 7 -6.96 -10.38 -1.93
CA LEU A 7 -5.88 -11.10 -2.59
C LEU A 7 -4.70 -11.24 -1.62
N PHE A 8 -4.19 -12.46 -1.47
CA PHE A 8 -2.93 -12.70 -0.77
C PHE A 8 -1.76 -12.27 -1.65
N PHE A 9 -0.81 -11.55 -1.07
CA PHE A 9 0.41 -11.14 -1.77
C PHE A 9 1.63 -11.26 -0.86
N ILE A 10 2.80 -11.33 -1.50
CA ILE A 10 4.10 -11.20 -0.86
C ILE A 10 4.81 -10.03 -1.54
N THR A 11 5.30 -9.06 -0.76
CA THR A 11 6.05 -7.92 -1.30
C THR A 11 7.46 -8.36 -1.70
N VAL A 12 8.14 -7.55 -2.52
CA VAL A 12 9.55 -7.78 -2.91
C VAL A 12 10.50 -7.88 -1.71
N ASN A 13 10.13 -7.31 -0.57
CA ASN A 13 10.89 -7.37 0.68
C ASN A 13 10.48 -8.54 1.59
N GLY A 14 9.64 -9.46 1.10
CA GLY A 14 9.24 -10.69 1.82
C GLY A 14 8.04 -10.54 2.76
N TYR A 15 7.35 -9.40 2.77
CA TYR A 15 6.22 -9.18 3.68
C TYR A 15 4.93 -9.77 3.11
N MET A 16 4.19 -10.50 3.95
CA MET A 16 2.94 -11.13 3.56
C MET A 16 1.75 -10.22 3.88
N GLY A 17 0.78 -10.15 2.98
CA GLY A 17 -0.37 -9.27 3.15
C GLY A 17 -1.65 -9.73 2.45
N LEU A 18 -2.72 -8.99 2.74
CA LEU A 18 -4.05 -9.13 2.15
C LEU A 18 -4.48 -7.78 1.58
N GLY A 19 -4.65 -7.71 0.27
CA GLY A 19 -4.94 -6.48 -0.47
C GLY A 19 -6.26 -6.52 -1.23
N PRO A 20 -6.59 -5.43 -1.94
CA PRO A 20 -7.73 -5.38 -2.84
C PRO A 20 -7.54 -6.37 -3.99
N ARG A 21 -8.66 -6.85 -4.53
CA ARG A 21 -8.69 -7.97 -5.49
C ARG A 21 -8.01 -7.68 -6.83
N ASN A 22 -7.89 -6.40 -7.17
CA ASN A 22 -7.25 -5.89 -8.38
C ASN A 22 -5.82 -5.39 -8.13
N ALA A 23 -5.23 -5.70 -6.96
CA ALA A 23 -3.80 -5.53 -6.72
C ALA A 23 -3.01 -6.40 -7.70
N ARG A 24 -1.87 -5.89 -8.18
CA ARG A 24 -1.00 -6.58 -9.14
C ARG A 24 0.47 -6.23 -8.92
N GLU A 25 1.35 -6.96 -9.59
CA GLU A 25 2.79 -6.67 -9.58
C GLU A 25 3.07 -5.23 -10.04
N GLY A 26 4.03 -4.58 -9.37
CA GLY A 26 4.35 -3.16 -9.56
C GLY A 26 3.50 -2.19 -8.72
N ASP A 27 2.46 -2.65 -8.04
CA ASP A 27 1.78 -1.85 -7.03
C ASP A 27 2.66 -1.66 -5.78
N LEU A 28 2.51 -0.52 -5.13
CA LEU A 28 3.28 -0.13 -3.94
C LEU A 28 2.41 -0.23 -2.69
N ILE A 29 3.02 -0.65 -1.57
CA ILE A 29 2.40 -0.54 -0.25
C ILE A 29 2.81 0.79 0.35
N CYS A 30 1.82 1.58 0.78
CA CYS A 30 2.02 2.90 1.34
C CYS A 30 1.33 3.06 2.69
N CYS A 31 2.01 3.69 3.63
CA CYS A 31 1.43 4.26 4.84
C CYS A 31 1.38 5.78 4.66
N PHE A 32 0.21 6.40 4.82
CA PHE A 32 0.14 7.86 4.87
C PHE A 32 0.64 8.36 6.22
N TYR A 33 1.44 9.43 6.21
CA TYR A 33 1.99 10.00 7.42
C TYR A 33 0.89 10.33 8.45
N GLY A 34 1.03 9.84 9.68
CA GLY A 34 0.05 10.00 10.76
C GLY A 34 -1.16 9.04 10.68
N GLY A 35 -1.27 8.21 9.65
CA GLY A 35 -2.33 7.23 9.49
C GLY A 35 -1.98 5.85 10.10
N PRO A 36 -2.97 5.11 10.65
CA PRO A 36 -2.75 3.75 11.15
C PRO A 36 -2.93 2.67 10.07
N MET A 37 -3.29 3.06 8.84
CA MET A 37 -3.72 2.16 7.75
C MET A 37 -2.69 2.10 6.63
N LEU A 38 -2.61 0.93 5.99
CA LEU A 38 -1.82 0.72 4.78
C LEU A 38 -2.72 0.68 3.55
N TYR A 39 -2.17 1.13 2.42
CA TYR A 39 -2.86 1.24 1.15
C TYR A 39 -2.02 0.65 0.03
N VAL A 40 -2.70 0.07 -0.95
CA VAL A 40 -2.10 -0.30 -2.23
C VAL A 40 -2.21 0.92 -3.16
N LEU A 41 -1.07 1.41 -3.63
CA LEU A 41 -0.95 2.50 -4.59
C LEU A 41 -0.48 1.99 -5.94
N ARG A 42 -0.96 2.59 -7.01
CA ARG A 42 -0.50 2.33 -8.38
C ARG A 42 -0.09 3.62 -9.04
N ARG A 43 1.13 3.67 -9.58
CA ARG A 43 1.63 4.81 -10.35
C ARG A 43 0.77 5.02 -11.59
N THR A 44 0.45 6.27 -11.89
CA THR A 44 -0.22 6.65 -13.14
C THR A 44 0.79 7.08 -14.19
N GLU A 45 0.46 6.88 -15.46
CA GLU A 45 1.28 7.36 -16.58
C GLU A 45 1.05 8.85 -16.87
N ASP A 46 -0.08 9.39 -16.40
CA ASP A 46 -0.59 10.72 -16.79
C ASP A 46 0.21 11.89 -16.20
N ALA A 47 0.98 11.68 -15.13
CA ALA A 47 1.75 12.71 -14.46
C ALA A 47 2.89 12.14 -13.61
N GLU A 48 3.95 12.94 -13.42
CA GLU A 48 5.05 12.62 -12.51
C GLU A 48 4.54 12.54 -11.05
N GLU A 49 5.05 11.58 -10.29
CA GLU A 49 4.70 11.32 -8.88
C GLU A 49 3.20 11.33 -8.56
N SER A 50 2.40 10.79 -9.49
CA SER A 50 0.95 10.65 -9.35
C SER A 50 0.56 9.19 -9.21
N TYR A 51 -0.31 8.91 -8.24
CA TYR A 51 -0.70 7.56 -7.85
C TYR A 51 -2.20 7.48 -7.64
N ARG A 52 -2.80 6.34 -8.01
CA ARG A 52 -4.18 6.00 -7.64
C ARG A 52 -4.18 5.10 -6.42
N ILE A 53 -5.12 5.34 -5.51
CA ILE A 53 -5.40 4.40 -4.41
C ILE A 53 -6.21 3.24 -4.98
N ILE A 54 -5.65 2.04 -4.93
CA ILE A 54 -6.34 0.81 -5.35
C ILE A 54 -7.25 0.31 -4.22
N GLY A 55 -6.81 0.43 -2.97
CA GLY A 55 -7.60 0.06 -1.79
C GLY A 55 -6.75 -0.06 -0.52
N ASP A 56 -7.42 -0.33 0.60
CA ASP A 56 -6.75 -0.64 1.86
C ASP A 56 -6.11 -2.05 1.82
N CYS A 57 -5.05 -2.23 2.60
CA CYS A 57 -4.42 -3.53 2.76
C CYS A 57 -4.05 -3.82 4.22
N TYR A 58 -3.90 -5.10 4.50
CA TYR A 58 -3.27 -5.59 5.72
C TYR A 58 -1.91 -6.14 5.31
N VAL A 59 -0.87 -5.80 6.05
CA VAL A 59 0.45 -6.44 5.92
C VAL A 59 0.89 -6.89 7.29
N HIS A 60 1.28 -8.16 7.38
CA HIS A 60 1.70 -8.75 8.64
C HIS A 60 2.97 -8.07 9.16
N GLY A 61 2.97 -7.68 10.43
CA GLY A 61 4.09 -6.96 11.06
C GLY A 61 4.25 -5.49 10.65
N LEU A 62 3.23 -4.91 10.00
CA LEU A 62 3.27 -3.51 9.54
C LEU A 62 2.08 -2.64 9.96
N MET A 63 1.14 -3.21 10.70
CA MET A 63 0.00 -2.48 11.25
C MET A 63 0.35 -1.89 12.62
N ASN A 64 -0.56 -1.12 13.23
CA ASN A 64 -0.38 -0.56 14.58
C ASN A 64 0.89 0.29 14.77
N GLY A 65 1.32 1.01 13.73
CA GLY A 65 2.46 1.93 13.79
C GLY A 65 3.84 1.25 13.70
N GLU A 66 3.90 -0.07 13.49
CA GLU A 66 5.15 -0.78 13.24
C GLU A 66 5.85 -0.30 11.96
N SER A 67 5.07 0.16 10.97
CA SER A 67 5.56 0.77 9.73
C SER A 67 6.41 2.03 9.94
N LEU A 68 6.22 2.77 11.05
CA LEU A 68 6.99 3.99 11.33
C LEU A 68 8.44 3.70 11.72
N LYS A 69 8.76 2.47 12.11
CA LYS A 69 10.09 2.04 12.51
C LYS A 69 11.00 1.70 11.33
N TRP A 70 10.46 1.73 10.11
CA TRP A 70 11.20 1.36 8.93
C TRP A 70 11.99 2.53 8.36
N ASP A 71 13.19 2.22 7.87
CA ASP A 71 13.96 3.10 7.02
C ASP A 71 13.44 3.00 5.58
N VAL A 72 12.25 3.56 5.36
CA VAL A 72 11.62 3.66 4.03
C VAL A 72 11.68 5.09 3.52
N PRO A 73 11.81 5.28 2.19
CA PRO A 73 11.75 6.60 1.59
C PRO A 73 10.46 7.32 1.99
N ARG A 74 10.63 8.54 2.50
CA ARG A 74 9.52 9.48 2.72
C ARG A 74 9.47 10.40 1.52
N GLN A 75 8.33 10.42 0.84
CA GLN A 75 8.13 11.26 -0.33
C GLN A 75 6.76 11.93 -0.28
N HIS A 76 6.68 13.15 -0.81
CA HIS A 76 5.41 13.76 -1.15
C HIS A 76 5.01 13.30 -2.55
N PHE A 77 3.74 12.96 -2.73
CA PHE A 77 3.18 12.50 -3.99
C PHE A 77 1.73 12.96 -4.11
N ARG A 78 1.20 12.93 -5.33
CA ARG A 78 -0.19 13.27 -5.61
C ARG A 78 -1.05 12.01 -5.66
N ILE A 79 -2.20 12.07 -5.00
CA ILE A 79 -3.29 11.11 -5.26
C ILE A 79 -4.20 11.70 -6.33
N VAL A 80 -4.47 10.91 -7.37
CA VAL A 80 -5.35 11.26 -8.50
C VAL A 80 -6.48 10.25 -8.65
#